data_AF-A0A935WB93-F1
#
_entry.id   AF-A0A935WB93-F1
#
_cell.length_a   1.000
_cell.length_b   1.000
_cell.length_c   1.000
_cell.angle_alpha   90.00
_cell.angle_beta   90.00
_cell.angle_gamma   90.00
#
_symmetry.space_group_name_H-M   'P 1'
#
loop_
_entity.id
_entity.type
_entity.pdbx_description
1 polymer ?
#
loop_
_entity_poly.entity_id
_entity_poly.type
_entity_poly.pdbx_seq_one_letter_code
_entity_poly.pdbx_strand_id
1 'polypeptide(L)'
;MRKYKIVESIKNINEEINLINNILTIESFNQLKANQNEISKLSKNQDYASIALIAVDSYKILALELDYTKLKIPQEVVLFDYVGFKIKSLLIQKVIDWNNIKAISKTTENLWDNVKVRIKNDALKDLVSDIVLGLKNSVSTQNKNMLNFGAQMNLDAVDLLEAYFEK
;
A
#
# COMPACT_ATOMS: atom_id res chain seq x y z
N MET A 1 23.73 -1.00 -8.07
CA MET A 1 22.63 -1.87 -8.56
C MET A 1 21.23 -1.30 -8.33
N ARG A 2 20.84 -0.88 -7.11
CA ARG A 2 19.49 -0.35 -6.81
C ARG A 2 19.11 0.94 -7.58
N LYS A 3 20.07 1.86 -7.77
CA LYS A 3 19.86 3.13 -8.50
C LYS A 3 19.46 2.93 -9.98
N TYR A 4 20.08 1.96 -10.67
CA TYR A 4 19.77 1.65 -12.07
C TYR A 4 18.35 1.11 -12.23
N LYS A 5 17.92 0.20 -11.33
CA LYS A 5 16.55 -0.33 -11.33
C LYS A 5 15.49 0.77 -11.14
N ILE A 6 15.72 1.73 -10.24
CA ILE A 6 14.76 2.84 -10.01
C ILE A 6 14.62 3.71 -11.26
N VAL A 7 15.73 4.05 -11.91
CA VAL A 7 15.70 4.89 -13.13
C VAL A 7 15.00 4.17 -14.28
N GLU A 8 15.25 2.87 -14.44
CA GLU A 8 14.60 2.02 -15.43
C GLU A 8 13.09 1.88 -15.16
N SER A 9 12.68 1.63 -13.91
CA SER A 9 11.27 1.59 -13.52
C SER A 9 10.55 2.91 -13.78
N ILE A 10 11.20 4.06 -13.51
CA ILE A 10 10.62 5.38 -13.82
C ILE A 10 10.41 5.54 -15.33
N LYS A 11 11.38 5.09 -16.14
CA LYS A 11 11.25 5.14 -17.61
C LYS A 11 10.07 4.30 -18.09
N ASN A 12 9.91 3.07 -17.60
CA ASN A 12 8.82 2.19 -18.00
C ASN A 12 7.45 2.77 -17.62
N ILE A 13 7.32 3.32 -16.41
CA ILE A 13 6.08 4.01 -15.99
C ILE A 13 5.74 5.16 -16.95
N ASN A 14 6.76 5.89 -17.43
CA ASN A 14 6.54 6.99 -18.37
C ASN A 14 5.98 6.55 -19.73
N GLU A 15 6.33 5.34 -20.16
CA GLU A 15 5.87 4.76 -21.42
C GLU A 15 4.46 4.14 -21.24
N GLU A 16 4.21 3.47 -20.11
CA GLU A 16 3.00 2.70 -19.86
C GLU A 16 1.79 3.55 -19.42
N ILE A 17 1.99 4.70 -18.77
CA ILE A 17 0.86 5.50 -18.23
C ILE A 17 -0.10 5.97 -19.34
N ASN A 18 0.38 6.15 -20.57
CA ASN A 18 -0.49 6.55 -21.67
C ASN A 18 -1.38 5.40 -22.18
N LEU A 19 -0.99 4.15 -21.92
CA LEU A 19 -1.76 2.97 -22.32
C LEU A 19 -3.02 2.76 -21.47
N ILE A 20 -3.05 3.34 -20.27
CA ILE A 20 -4.16 3.18 -19.31
C ILE A 20 -5.13 4.37 -19.31
N ASN A 21 -4.96 5.36 -20.20
CA ASN A 21 -5.79 6.57 -20.23
C ASN A 21 -7.29 6.31 -20.53
N ASN A 22 -7.60 5.20 -21.19
CA ASN A 22 -8.95 4.80 -21.55
C ASN A 22 -9.58 3.83 -20.52
N ILE A 23 -8.81 3.45 -19.49
CA ILE A 23 -9.22 2.52 -18.44
C ILE A 23 -9.54 3.30 -17.16
N LEU A 24 -8.73 4.31 -16.85
CA LEU A 24 -8.88 5.10 -15.63
C LEU A 24 -9.87 6.25 -15.79
N THR A 25 -10.46 6.68 -14.69
CA THR A 25 -11.12 7.99 -14.63
C THR A 25 -10.13 9.12 -14.96
N ILE A 26 -10.64 10.23 -15.52
CA ILE A 26 -9.84 11.42 -15.86
C ILE A 26 -9.10 11.95 -14.62
N GLU A 27 -9.75 11.91 -13.46
CA GLU A 27 -9.17 12.35 -12.19
C GLU A 27 -7.97 11.48 -11.80
N SER A 28 -8.15 10.16 -11.73
CA SER A 28 -7.08 9.21 -11.38
C SER A 28 -5.92 9.27 -12.37
N PHE A 29 -6.20 9.39 -13.67
CA PHE A 29 -5.17 9.56 -14.69
C PHE A 29 -4.34 10.84 -14.46
N ASN A 30 -5.01 11.98 -14.22
CA ASN A 30 -4.32 13.24 -13.97
C ASN A 30 -3.48 13.19 -12.69
N GLN A 31 -3.99 12.55 -11.64
CA GLN A 31 -3.25 12.39 -10.39
C GLN A 31 -2.02 11.50 -10.55
N LEU A 32 -2.13 10.37 -11.27
CA LEU A 32 -0.99 9.51 -11.57
C LEU A 32 0.06 10.25 -12.41
N LYS A 33 -0.36 11.06 -13.37
CA LYS A 33 0.56 11.88 -14.18
C LYS A 33 1.25 12.95 -13.35
N ALA A 34 0.56 13.57 -12.39
CA ALA A 34 1.16 14.48 -11.43
C ALA A 34 2.20 13.76 -10.56
N ASN A 35 1.86 12.59 -10.02
CA ASN A 35 2.74 11.75 -9.22
C ASN A 35 4.00 11.34 -9.99
N GLN A 36 3.85 10.93 -11.25
CA GLN A 36 4.95 10.57 -12.16
C GLN A 36 5.92 11.73 -12.38
N ASN A 37 5.38 12.93 -12.65
CA ASN A 37 6.19 14.14 -12.82
C ASN A 37 6.96 14.46 -11.54
N GLU A 38 6.34 14.28 -10.37
CA GLU A 38 6.97 14.54 -9.09
C GLU A 38 8.07 13.51 -8.76
N ILE A 39 7.82 12.21 -8.98
CA ILE A 39 8.84 11.15 -8.87
C ILE A 39 10.04 11.47 -9.76
N SER A 40 9.81 11.95 -10.99
CA SER A 40 10.87 12.31 -11.92
C SER A 40 11.74 13.48 -11.40
N LYS A 41 11.14 14.45 -10.71
CA LYS A 41 11.89 15.55 -10.05
C LYS A 41 12.67 15.04 -8.84
N LEU A 42 12.02 14.30 -7.95
CA LEU A 42 12.63 13.76 -6.73
C LEU A 42 13.80 12.81 -7.04
N SER A 43 13.72 12.06 -8.15
CA SER A 43 14.78 11.16 -8.60
C SER A 43 16.08 11.91 -8.92
N LYS A 44 16.00 13.12 -9.50
CA LYS A 44 17.17 13.99 -9.74
C LYS A 44 17.85 14.40 -8.42
N ASN A 45 17.05 14.60 -7.37
CA ASN A 45 17.51 14.96 -6.03
C ASN A 45 17.84 13.74 -5.14
N GLN A 46 17.67 12.52 -5.65
CA GLN A 46 17.88 11.25 -4.93
C GLN A 46 17.03 11.13 -3.64
N ASP A 47 15.87 11.78 -3.61
CA ASP A 47 14.94 11.68 -2.48
C ASP A 47 14.08 10.42 -2.60
N TYR A 48 14.71 9.27 -2.34
CA TYR A 48 14.07 7.96 -2.46
C TYR A 48 12.98 7.71 -1.42
N ALA A 49 13.04 8.38 -0.27
CA ALA A 49 12.01 8.27 0.75
C ALA A 49 10.71 8.92 0.27
N SER A 50 10.78 10.12 -0.31
CA SER A 50 9.61 10.78 -0.90
C SER A 50 9.08 10.03 -2.13
N ILE A 51 9.97 9.49 -2.97
CA ILE A 51 9.56 8.63 -4.10
C ILE A 51 8.75 7.42 -3.60
N ALA A 52 9.19 6.76 -2.53
CA ALA A 52 8.48 5.61 -1.98
C ALA A 52 7.07 5.97 -1.48
N LEU A 53 6.87 7.17 -0.90
CA LEU A 53 5.53 7.63 -0.51
C LEU A 53 4.62 7.85 -1.72
N ILE A 54 5.10 8.54 -2.74
CA ILE A 54 4.31 8.84 -3.94
C ILE A 54 4.00 7.56 -4.71
N ALA A 55 4.96 6.64 -4.84
CA ALA A 55 4.76 5.37 -5.51
C ALA A 55 3.65 4.54 -4.85
N VAL A 56 3.63 4.50 -3.51
CA VAL A 56 2.60 3.78 -2.76
C VAL A 56 1.22 4.44 -2.88
N ASP A 57 1.16 5.77 -2.92
CA ASP A 57 -0.11 6.47 -3.17
C ASP A 57 -0.59 6.27 -4.62
N SER A 58 0.31 6.20 -5.60
CA SER A 58 -0.02 5.81 -6.98
C SER A 58 -0.56 4.38 -7.07
N TYR A 59 0.02 3.44 -6.33
CA TYR A 59 -0.50 2.07 -6.23
C TYR A 59 -1.95 2.07 -5.73
N LYS A 60 -2.26 2.84 -4.67
CA LYS A 60 -3.63 2.96 -4.17
C LYS A 60 -4.60 3.48 -5.23
N ILE A 61 -4.21 4.49 -6.01
CA ILE A 61 -5.07 5.02 -7.09
C ILE A 61 -5.40 3.91 -8.09
N LEU A 62 -4.39 3.17 -8.55
CA LEU A 62 -4.59 2.05 -9.48
C LEU A 62 -5.47 0.95 -8.87
N ALA A 63 -5.22 0.59 -7.61
CA ALA A 63 -6.01 -0.40 -6.89
C ALA A 63 -7.48 0.03 -6.73
N LEU A 64 -7.75 1.33 -6.58
CA LEU A 64 -9.12 1.84 -6.45
C LEU A 64 -9.90 1.85 -7.77
N GLU A 65 -9.21 1.87 -8.91
CA GLU A 65 -9.80 1.92 -10.26
C GLU A 65 -10.10 0.53 -10.84
N LEU A 66 -9.72 -0.56 -10.15
CA LEU A 66 -10.04 -1.91 -10.59
C LEU A 66 -11.55 -2.21 -10.48
N ASP A 67 -12.06 -2.96 -11.45
CA ASP A 67 -13.45 -3.46 -11.43
C ASP A 67 -13.57 -4.73 -10.57
N TYR A 68 -13.78 -4.54 -9.26
CA TYR A 68 -13.90 -5.63 -8.30
C TYR A 68 -15.16 -6.49 -8.46
N THR A 69 -16.12 -6.10 -9.30
CA THR A 69 -17.26 -6.98 -9.61
C THR A 69 -16.85 -8.20 -10.43
N LYS A 70 -15.68 -8.14 -11.07
CA LYS A 70 -15.09 -9.20 -11.88
C LYS A 70 -13.95 -9.95 -11.18
N LEU A 71 -13.60 -9.56 -9.96
CA LEU A 71 -12.49 -10.12 -9.21
C LEU A 71 -12.98 -10.98 -8.05
N LYS A 72 -12.28 -12.09 -7.80
CA LYS A 72 -12.53 -12.93 -6.62
C LYS A 72 -11.98 -12.29 -5.33
N ILE A 73 -10.80 -11.69 -5.46
CA ILE A 73 -10.10 -11.03 -4.34
C ILE A 73 -10.80 -9.69 -4.06
N PRO A 74 -11.22 -9.43 -2.81
CA PRO A 74 -11.81 -8.15 -2.42
C PRO A 74 -10.84 -6.99 -2.57
N GLN A 75 -11.37 -5.80 -2.87
CA GLN A 75 -10.59 -4.55 -2.86
C GLN A 75 -9.86 -4.34 -1.55
N GLU A 76 -10.51 -4.66 -0.44
CA GLU A 76 -9.94 -4.44 0.87
C GLU A 76 -8.64 -5.23 1.06
N VAL A 77 -8.56 -6.47 0.55
CA VAL A 77 -7.34 -7.30 0.62
C VAL A 77 -6.21 -6.65 -0.16
N VAL A 78 -6.48 -6.11 -1.36
CA VAL A 78 -5.49 -5.34 -2.13
C VAL A 78 -5.05 -4.08 -1.37
N LEU A 79 -5.97 -3.42 -0.66
CA LEU A 79 -5.62 -2.24 0.15
C LEU A 79 -4.86 -2.57 1.44
N PHE A 80 -4.78 -3.83 1.88
CA PHE A 80 -3.85 -4.23 2.95
C PHE A 80 -2.40 -4.04 2.51
N ASP A 81 -2.05 -4.31 1.24
CA ASP A 81 -0.72 -4.04 0.71
C ASP A 81 -0.37 -2.56 0.80
N TYR A 82 -1.32 -1.70 0.39
CA TYR A 82 -1.16 -0.25 0.50
C TYR A 82 -0.80 0.16 1.92
N VAL A 83 -1.51 -0.34 2.94
CA VAL A 83 -1.23 -0.06 4.35
C VAL A 83 0.22 -0.43 4.70
N GLY A 84 0.61 -1.68 4.41
CA GLY A 84 1.92 -2.20 4.78
C GLY A 84 3.05 -1.40 4.13
N PHE A 85 2.93 -1.14 2.83
CA PHE A 85 3.89 -0.31 2.11
C PHE A 85 3.89 1.13 2.60
N LYS A 86 2.72 1.74 2.86
CA LYS A 86 2.61 3.13 3.28
C LYS A 86 3.26 3.35 4.64
N ILE A 87 3.02 2.45 5.60
CA ILE A 87 3.66 2.49 6.91
C ILE A 87 5.19 2.38 6.75
N LYS A 88 5.69 1.42 5.97
CA LYS A 88 7.14 1.27 5.74
C LYS A 88 7.74 2.52 5.08
N SER A 89 7.07 3.10 4.10
CA SER A 89 7.47 4.35 3.45
C SER A 89 7.47 5.55 4.41
N LEU A 90 6.52 5.63 5.34
CA LEU A 90 6.49 6.67 6.37
C LEU A 90 7.62 6.51 7.40
N LEU A 91 8.00 5.27 7.74
CA LEU A 91 9.05 5.00 8.74
C LEU A 91 10.48 5.26 8.24
N ILE A 92 10.68 5.33 6.92
CA ILE A 92 11.99 5.67 6.32
C ILE A 92 12.16 7.18 6.08
N GLN A 93 11.12 7.99 6.33
CA GLN A 93 11.23 9.45 6.25
C GLN A 93 12.21 10.00 7.29
N LYS A 94 12.85 11.13 6.98
CA LYS A 94 13.73 11.83 7.92
C LYS A 94 12.98 12.26 9.19
N VAL A 95 11.75 12.73 9.02
CA VAL A 95 10.83 13.04 10.12
C VAL A 95 9.65 12.10 9.98
N ILE A 96 9.44 11.26 10.99
CA ILE A 96 8.34 10.29 10.99
C ILE A 96 7.03 11.01 11.27
N ASP A 97 6.10 10.95 10.33
CA ASP A 97 4.75 11.48 10.49
C ASP A 97 3.85 10.47 11.21
N TRP A 98 3.90 10.50 12.54
CA TRP A 98 3.10 9.62 13.38
C TRP A 98 1.59 9.84 13.25
N ASN A 99 1.14 11.04 12.86
CA ASN A 99 -0.28 11.30 12.69
C ASN A 99 -0.81 10.61 11.43
N ASN A 100 -0.04 10.65 10.34
CA ASN A 100 -0.37 9.90 9.13
C ASN A 100 -0.31 8.39 9.39
N ILE A 101 0.71 7.91 10.10
CA ILE A 101 0.79 6.50 10.51
C ILE A 101 -0.46 6.07 11.30
N LYS A 102 -0.94 6.89 12.24
CA LYS A 102 -2.19 6.62 12.99
C LYS A 102 -3.40 6.52 12.07
N ALA A 103 -3.53 7.44 11.12
CA ALA A 103 -4.63 7.41 10.15
C ALA A 103 -4.59 6.14 9.30
N ILE A 104 -3.41 5.77 8.78
CA ILE A 104 -3.22 4.56 7.97
C ILE A 104 -3.49 3.29 8.78
N SER A 105 -3.03 3.21 10.03
CA SER A 105 -3.34 2.08 10.92
C SER A 105 -4.84 1.96 11.19
N LYS A 106 -5.57 3.08 11.28
CA LYS A 106 -7.02 3.04 11.42
C LYS A 106 -7.72 2.56 10.15
N THR A 107 -7.17 2.89 8.98
CA THR A 107 -7.62 2.30 7.71
C THR A 107 -7.50 0.79 7.74
N THR A 108 -6.39 0.22 8.25
CA THR A 108 -6.22 -1.24 8.38
C THR A 108 -7.32 -1.90 9.20
N GLU A 109 -7.67 -1.31 10.35
CA GLU A 109 -8.77 -1.81 11.19
C GLU A 109 -10.09 -1.87 10.41
N ASN A 110 -10.41 -0.80 9.68
CA ASN A 110 -11.65 -0.72 8.91
C ASN A 110 -11.67 -1.71 7.74
N LEU A 111 -10.55 -1.87 7.02
CA LEU A 111 -10.41 -2.86 5.96
C LEU A 111 -10.60 -4.27 6.54
N TRP A 112 -9.99 -4.54 7.70
CA TRP A 112 -10.12 -5.83 8.37
C TRP A 112 -11.57 -6.14 8.76
N ASP A 113 -12.26 -5.18 9.35
CA ASP A 113 -13.65 -5.33 9.78
C ASP A 113 -14.58 -5.73 8.61
N ASN A 114 -14.30 -5.21 7.41
CA ASN A 114 -15.06 -5.54 6.19
C ASN A 114 -14.69 -6.91 5.61
N VAL A 115 -13.43 -7.32 5.69
CA VAL A 115 -12.96 -8.59 5.11
C VAL A 115 -13.27 -9.78 6.00
N LYS A 116 -13.09 -9.65 7.31
CA LYS A 116 -13.13 -10.78 8.25
C LYS A 116 -14.45 -11.53 8.25
N VAL A 117 -15.56 -10.83 8.01
CA VAL A 117 -16.91 -11.43 7.95
C VAL A 117 -17.10 -12.37 6.76
N ARG A 118 -16.23 -12.27 5.74
CA ARG A 118 -16.23 -13.12 4.54
C ARG A 118 -15.32 -14.34 4.69
N ILE A 119 -14.56 -14.44 5.78
CA ILE A 119 -13.60 -15.52 6.04
C ILE A 119 -14.22 -16.55 6.98
N LYS A 120 -14.26 -17.81 6.54
CA LYS A 120 -14.76 -18.94 7.34
C LYS A 120 -13.67 -19.63 8.14
N ASN A 121 -12.41 -19.51 7.72
CA ASN A 121 -11.28 -20.10 8.43
C ASN A 121 -10.96 -19.26 9.69
N ASP A 122 -11.25 -19.81 10.87
CA ASP A 122 -11.04 -19.12 12.15
C ASP A 122 -9.56 -18.85 12.43
N ALA A 123 -8.67 -19.79 12.16
CA ALA A 123 -7.23 -19.59 12.37
C ALA A 123 -6.66 -18.44 11.51
N LEU A 124 -7.12 -18.30 10.27
CA LEU A 124 -6.74 -17.17 9.42
C LEU A 124 -7.30 -15.84 9.95
N LYS A 125 -8.56 -15.84 10.44
CA LYS A 125 -9.13 -14.64 11.05
C LYS A 125 -8.37 -14.21 12.30
N ASP A 126 -8.01 -15.15 13.15
CA ASP A 126 -7.30 -14.86 14.39
C ASP A 126 -5.90 -14.32 14.08
N LEU A 127 -5.15 -14.98 13.18
CA LEU A 127 -3.83 -14.52 12.74
C LEU A 127 -3.86 -13.08 12.23
N VAL A 128 -4.79 -12.74 11.32
CA VAL A 128 -4.85 -11.38 10.76
C VAL A 128 -5.34 -10.39 11.81
N SER A 129 -6.26 -10.78 12.70
CA SER A 129 -6.71 -9.93 13.81
C SER A 129 -5.56 -9.58 14.76
N ASP A 130 -4.69 -10.54 15.07
CA ASP A 130 -3.51 -10.33 15.91
C ASP A 130 -2.50 -9.40 15.24
N ILE A 131 -2.31 -9.52 13.92
CA ILE A 131 -1.45 -8.61 13.14
C ILE A 131 -2.00 -7.18 13.20
N VAL A 132 -3.30 -6.99 12.97
CA VAL A 132 -3.98 -5.69 13.03
C VAL A 132 -3.87 -5.08 14.43
N LEU A 133 -4.06 -5.88 15.47
CA LEU A 133 -3.88 -5.46 16.86
C LEU A 133 -2.42 -5.07 17.16
N GLY A 134 -1.47 -5.86 16.67
CA GLY A 134 -0.03 -5.59 16.80
C GLY A 134 0.37 -4.27 16.14
N LEU A 135 -0.15 -3.97 14.96
CA LEU A 135 0.02 -2.68 14.29
C LEU A 135 -0.51 -1.54 15.16
N LYS A 136 -1.77 -1.64 15.60
CA LYS A 136 -2.41 -0.63 16.45
C LYS A 136 -1.62 -0.33 17.72
N ASN A 137 -1.15 -1.37 18.42
CA ASN A 137 -0.35 -1.25 19.64
C ASN A 137 1.03 -0.64 19.36
N SER A 138 1.65 -0.97 18.23
CA SER A 138 2.93 -0.40 17.83
C SER A 138 2.81 1.08 17.50
N VAL A 139 1.70 1.49 16.88
CA VAL A 139 1.39 2.89 16.61
C VAL A 139 1.12 3.67 17.89
N SER A 140 0.35 3.12 18.83
CA SER A 140 0.01 3.81 20.09
C SER A 140 1.24 4.08 20.95
N THR A 141 2.20 3.15 20.93
CA THR A 141 3.49 3.26 21.65
C THR A 141 4.58 3.93 20.82
N GLN A 142 4.30 4.33 19.58
CA GLN A 142 5.27 4.86 18.62
C GLN A 142 6.53 3.98 18.48
N ASN A 143 6.37 2.66 18.62
CA ASN A 143 7.49 1.72 18.53
C ASN A 143 7.82 1.43 17.06
N LYS A 144 8.79 2.16 16.52
CA LYS A 144 9.24 2.04 15.13
C LYS A 144 9.58 0.61 14.70
N ASN A 145 10.30 -0.13 15.54
CA ASN A 145 10.76 -1.47 15.17
C ASN A 145 9.61 -2.47 15.12
N MET A 146 8.74 -2.44 16.14
CA MET A 146 7.54 -3.29 16.16
C MET A 146 6.57 -2.91 15.04
N LEU A 147 6.43 -1.62 14.75
CA LEU A 147 5.57 -1.16 13.66
C LEU A 147 6.11 -1.60 12.29
N ASN A 148 7.42 -1.53 12.07
CA ASN A 148 8.04 -2.03 10.84
C ASN A 148 7.85 -3.55 10.69
N PHE A 149 7.99 -4.30 11.79
CA PHE A 149 7.72 -5.74 11.79
C PHE A 149 6.25 -6.05 11.51
N GLY A 150 5.32 -5.39 12.21
CA GLY A 150 3.88 -5.54 11.98
C GLY A 150 3.47 -5.17 10.57
N ALA A 151 4.08 -4.14 9.98
CA ALA A 151 3.83 -3.77 8.58
C ALA A 151 4.32 -4.85 7.61
N GLN A 152 5.43 -5.54 7.91
CA GLN A 152 5.86 -6.71 7.12
C GLN A 152 4.89 -7.88 7.28
N MET A 153 4.49 -8.21 8.51
CA MET A 153 3.51 -9.28 8.75
C MET A 153 2.17 -9.00 8.05
N ASN A 154 1.74 -7.74 8.00
CA ASN A 154 0.57 -7.31 7.25
C ASN A 154 0.71 -7.56 5.75
N LEU A 155 1.88 -7.30 5.15
CA LEU A 155 2.15 -7.62 3.75
C LEU A 155 2.14 -9.14 3.53
N ASP A 156 2.84 -9.90 4.37
CA ASP A 156 2.89 -11.37 4.25
C ASP A 156 1.50 -12.02 4.43
N ALA A 157 0.61 -11.38 5.21
CA ALA A 157 -0.77 -11.83 5.37
C ALA A 157 -1.63 -11.61 4.13
N VAL A 158 -1.28 -10.67 3.24
CA VAL A 158 -2.01 -10.44 1.97
C VAL A 158 -1.95 -11.71 1.13
N ASP A 159 -0.78 -12.31 0.95
CA ASP A 159 -0.62 -13.56 0.19
C ASP A 159 -1.55 -14.68 0.70
N LEU A 160 -1.71 -14.78 2.03
CA LEU A 160 -2.60 -15.76 2.66
C LEU A 160 -4.08 -15.45 2.41
N LEU A 161 -4.45 -14.17 2.45
CA LEU A 161 -5.81 -13.72 2.17
C LEU A 161 -6.16 -13.92 0.69
N GLU A 162 -5.26 -13.56 -0.23
CA GLU A 162 -5.42 -13.79 -1.66
C GLU A 162 -5.62 -15.28 -1.95
N ALA A 163 -4.72 -16.13 -1.45
CA ALA A 163 -4.83 -17.58 -1.60
C ALA A 163 -6.12 -18.17 -0.98
N TYR A 164 -6.70 -17.52 0.01
CA TYR A 164 -8.00 -17.89 0.58
C TYR A 164 -9.15 -17.51 -0.37
N PHE A 165 -9.15 -16.30 -0.95
CA PHE A 165 -10.21 -15.82 -1.82
C PHE A 165 -10.14 -16.35 -3.26
N GLU A 166 -8.98 -16.81 -3.71
CA GLU A 166 -8.82 -17.40 -5.05
C GLU A 166 -9.49 -18.78 -5.20
N LYS A 167 -9.62 -19.51 -4.09
CA LYS A 167 -10.22 -20.84 -4.02
C LYS A 167 -11.75 -20.75 -4.15
#